data_AF-A0A829WJ85-F1
#
_entry.id   AF-A0A829WJ85-F1
#
_cell.length_a   1.000
_cell.length_b   1.000
_cell.length_c   1.000
_cell.angle_alpha   90.00
_cell.angle_beta   90.00
_cell.angle_gamma   90.00
#
_symmetry.space_group_name_H-M   'P 1'
#
loop_
_entity.id
_entity.type
_entity.pdbx_description
1 polymer ?
#
loop_
_entity_poly.entity_id
_entity_poly.type
_entity_poly.pdbx_seq_one_letter_code
_entity_poly.pdbx_strand_id
1 'polypeptide(L)'
;MTIVANKLYIGDKEAFARKMIETCINNEFRDVRFSYDMGYPAEITMDIYTNETARRLGIRCCEVRYAQPEKDRYRYNVKDDRERFVMTVK
;
A
#
# COMPACT_ATOMS: atom_id res chain seq x y z
N MET A 1 -3.54 4.96 -3.03
CA MET A 1 -2.36 5.57 -3.72
C MET A 1 -1.99 4.73 -4.94
N THR A 2 -1.22 5.27 -5.88
CA THR A 2 -0.76 4.52 -7.07
C THR A 2 0.75 4.36 -7.05
N ILE A 3 1.22 3.15 -7.29
CA ILE A 3 2.65 2.81 -7.33
C ILE A 3 3.02 2.32 -8.72
N VAL A 4 4.04 2.92 -9.30
CA VAL A 4 4.66 2.44 -10.53
C VAL A 4 6.01 1.86 -10.17
N ALA A 5 6.11 0.53 -10.23
CA ALA A 5 7.27 -0.21 -9.73
C ALA A 5 8.52 -0.03 -10.60
N ASN A 6 8.37 0.42 -11.85
CA ASN A 6 9.41 0.48 -12.87
C ASN A 6 10.15 -0.88 -13.02
N LYS A 7 9.36 -1.96 -13.09
CA LYS A 7 9.82 -3.32 -13.30
C LYS A 7 9.17 -3.92 -14.55
N LEU A 8 9.87 -4.82 -15.22
CA LEU A 8 9.28 -5.62 -16.29
C LEU A 8 8.23 -6.60 -15.74
N TYR A 9 8.51 -7.21 -14.59
CA TYR A 9 7.68 -8.23 -13.96
C TYR A 9 7.78 -8.18 -12.42
N ILE A 10 6.69 -8.52 -11.75
CA ILE A 10 6.62 -8.71 -10.29
C ILE A 10 6.15 -10.15 -10.05
N GLY A 11 7.06 -11.01 -9.60
CA GLY A 11 6.76 -12.42 -9.32
C GLY A 11 5.92 -12.57 -8.07
N ASP A 12 6.52 -12.33 -6.91
CA ASP A 12 5.80 -12.36 -5.63
C ASP A 12 5.14 -11.00 -5.36
N LYS A 13 3.86 -10.91 -5.73
CA LYS A 13 3.04 -9.72 -5.53
C LYS A 13 2.79 -9.42 -4.05
N GLU A 14 2.69 -10.45 -3.20
CA GLU A 14 2.46 -10.25 -1.77
C GLU A 14 3.70 -9.71 -1.07
N ALA A 15 4.88 -10.28 -1.34
CA ALA A 15 6.12 -9.78 -0.78
C ALA A 15 6.39 -8.33 -1.24
N PHE A 16 6.08 -8.03 -2.50
CA PHE A 16 6.18 -6.66 -3.01
C PHE A 16 5.17 -5.72 -2.31
N ALA A 17 3.91 -6.13 -2.18
CA ALA A 17 2.87 -5.37 -1.48
C ALA A 17 3.24 -5.09 -0.01
N ARG A 18 3.73 -6.11 0.72
CA ARG A 18 4.24 -5.97 2.09
C ARG A 18 5.33 -4.91 2.16
N LYS A 19 6.31 -4.97 1.25
CA LYS A 19 7.38 -3.96 1.19
C LYS A 19 6.82 -2.55 0.98
N MET A 20 5.84 -2.38 0.09
CA MET A 20 5.25 -1.06 -0.16
C MET A 20 4.46 -0.54 1.03
N ILE A 21 3.77 -1.40 1.77
CA ILE A 21 3.10 -1.04 3.02
C ILE A 21 4.12 -0.56 4.06
N GLU A 22 5.23 -1.29 4.26
CA GLU A 22 6.30 -0.85 5.17
C GLU A 22 6.88 0.50 4.75
N THR A 23 7.22 0.66 3.48
CA THR A 23 7.74 1.93 2.94
C THR A 23 6.75 3.08 3.16
N CYS A 24 5.45 2.81 3.04
CA CYS A 24 4.42 3.78 3.36
C CYS A 24 4.41 4.13 4.85
N ILE A 25 4.30 3.14 5.74
CA ILE A 25 4.23 3.36 7.20
C ILE A 25 5.48 4.07 7.71
N ASN A 26 6.66 3.72 7.21
CA ASN A 26 7.91 4.35 7.63
C ASN A 26 8.18 5.70 6.93
N ASN A 27 7.32 6.10 5.98
CA ASN A 27 7.48 7.32 5.18
C ASN A 27 8.80 7.37 4.38
N GLU A 28 9.18 6.22 3.80
CA GLU A 28 10.48 6.00 3.16
C GLU A 28 10.43 6.10 1.63
N PHE A 29 9.34 6.62 1.06
CA PHE A 29 9.30 6.89 -0.37
C PHE A 29 10.30 8.02 -0.70
N ARG A 30 11.08 7.81 -1.76
CA ARG A 30 12.12 8.75 -2.16
C ARG A 30 11.57 10.12 -2.56
N ASP A 31 10.48 10.12 -3.34
CA ASP A 31 9.94 11.32 -3.99
C ASP A 31 8.65 11.83 -3.34
N VAL A 32 8.14 11.13 -2.32
CA VAL A 32 6.87 11.45 -1.65
C VAL A 32 7.09 11.36 -0.14
N ARG A 33 6.61 12.37 0.60
CA ARG A 33 6.57 12.36 2.06
C ARG A 33 5.16 12.65 2.53
N PHE A 34 4.60 11.75 3.32
CA PHE A 34 3.31 11.95 3.97
C PHE A 34 3.46 12.82 5.23
N SER A 35 2.51 13.71 5.48
CA SER A 35 2.36 14.31 6.80
C SER A 35 1.62 13.33 7.70
N TYR A 36 2.19 13.08 8.89
CA TYR A 36 1.57 12.31 9.96
C TYR A 36 1.33 13.16 11.20
N ASP A 37 1.31 14.49 11.04
CA ASP A 37 1.11 15.43 12.16
C ASP A 37 -0.30 15.28 12.77
N MET A 38 -1.27 14.82 11.96
CA MET A 38 -2.64 14.50 12.37
C MET A 38 -2.85 13.01 12.68
N GLY A 39 -1.75 12.24 12.77
CA GLY A 39 -1.77 10.79 13.01
C GLY A 39 -1.59 9.93 11.77
N TYR A 40 -1.47 8.63 12.00
CA TYR A 40 -1.34 7.61 10.95
C TYR A 40 -2.71 7.24 10.37
N PRO A 41 -2.77 6.79 9.10
CA PRO A 41 -4.03 6.41 8.48
C PRO A 41 -4.64 5.15 9.11
N ALA A 42 -5.95 5.01 8.98
CA ALA A 42 -6.72 3.85 9.47
C ALA A 42 -6.88 2.73 8.42
N GLU A 43 -6.44 2.95 7.18
CA GLU A 43 -6.32 1.96 6.11
C GLU A 43 -5.30 2.45 5.07
N ILE A 44 -4.68 1.51 4.35
CA ILE A 44 -3.87 1.81 3.17
C ILE A 44 -4.41 1.04 1.98
N THR A 45 -4.67 1.75 0.87
CA THR A 45 -5.04 1.17 -0.42
C THR A 45 -4.01 1.54 -1.47
N MET A 46 -3.60 0.59 -2.30
CA MET A 46 -2.60 0.80 -3.35
C MET A 46 -2.99 0.11 -4.66
N ASP A 47 -2.86 0.84 -5.76
CA ASP A 47 -2.88 0.26 -7.10
C ASP A 47 -1.45 0.16 -7.62
N ILE A 48 -0.99 -1.06 -7.89
CA ILE A 48 0.38 -1.31 -8.32
C ILE A 48 0.41 -1.61 -9.81
N TYR A 49 1.28 -0.90 -10.52
CA TYR A 49 1.57 -1.06 -11.94
C TYR A 49 3.04 -1.43 -12.13
N THR A 50 3.33 -2.28 -13.11
CA THR A 50 4.72 -2.67 -13.44
C THR A 50 5.52 -1.47 -13.96
N ASN A 51 4.94 -0.67 -14.85
CA ASN A 51 5.55 0.51 -15.46
C ASN A 51 4.49 1.55 -15.90
N GLU A 52 4.94 2.71 -16.36
CA GLU A 52 4.06 3.82 -16.80
C GLU A 52 3.13 3.43 -17.96
N THR A 53 3.60 2.61 -18.91
CA THR A 53 2.76 2.16 -20.02
C THR A 53 1.59 1.32 -19.50
N ALA A 54 1.84 0.38 -18.59
CA ALA A 54 0.79 -0.42 -17.96
C ALA A 54 -0.20 0.47 -17.19
N ARG A 55 0.30 1.49 -16.48
CA ARG A 55 -0.55 2.48 -15.80
C ARG A 55 -1.46 3.25 -16.76
N ARG A 56 -0.90 3.76 -17.85
CA ARG A 56 -1.67 4.52 -18.88
C ARG A 56 -2.72 3.65 -19.57
N LEU A 57 -2.44 2.37 -19.77
CA LEU A 57 -3.37 1.40 -20.34
C LEU A 57 -4.36 0.81 -19.33
N GLY A 58 -4.27 1.18 -18.05
CA GLY A 58 -5.13 0.63 -16.99
C GLY A 58 -4.83 -0.83 -16.63
N ILE A 59 -3.70 -1.38 -17.08
CA ILE A 59 -3.30 -2.77 -16.83
C ILE A 59 -2.64 -2.86 -15.46
N ARG A 60 -3.46 -3.08 -14.43
CA ARG A 60 -2.99 -3.19 -13.05
C ARG A 60 -2.27 -4.51 -12.81
N CYS A 61 -1.16 -4.47 -12.09
CA CYS A 61 -0.45 -5.68 -11.63
C CYS A 61 -1.18 -6.32 -10.45
N CYS A 62 -1.54 -5.49 -9.47
CA CYS A 62 -2.42 -5.87 -8.36
C CYS A 62 -3.01 -4.64 -7.66
N GLU A 63 -4.11 -4.87 -6.96
CA GLU A 63 -4.70 -3.98 -5.97
C GLU A 63 -4.35 -4.51 -4.57
N VAL A 64 -3.90 -3.61 -3.69
CA VAL A 64 -3.56 -3.93 -2.31
C VAL A 64 -4.48 -3.17 -1.38
N ARG A 65 -5.03 -3.87 -0.40
CA ARG A 65 -5.78 -3.28 0.72
C ARG A 65 -5.20 -3.77 2.03
N TYR A 66 -4.78 -2.85 2.89
CA TYR A 66 -4.33 -3.12 4.25
C TYR A 66 -5.27 -2.39 5.21
N ALA A 67 -6.14 -3.14 5.86
CA ALA A 67 -7.22 -2.58 6.66
C ALA A 67 -7.57 -3.47 7.86
N GLN A 68 -8.11 -2.84 8.90
CA GLN A 68 -8.75 -3.51 10.03
C GLN A 68 -10.15 -4.06 9.64
N PRO A 69 -10.68 -5.04 10.39
CA PRO A 69 -12.06 -5.48 10.24
C PRO A 69 -13.05 -4.31 10.33
N GLU A 70 -14.16 -4.40 9.61
CA GLU A 70 -15.14 -3.31 9.52
C GLU A 70 -15.72 -2.89 10.88
N LYS A 71 -15.88 -3.84 11.82
CA LYS A 71 -16.32 -3.57 13.20
C LYS A 71 -15.39 -2.65 14.00
N ASP A 72 -14.11 -2.57 13.61
CA ASP A 72 -13.07 -1.80 14.27
C ASP A 72 -12.66 -0.58 13.45
N ARG A 73 -13.38 -0.29 12.35
CA ARG A 73 -13.03 0.79 11.41
C ARG A 73 -12.81 2.11 12.14
N TYR A 74 -11.64 2.70 11.92
CA TYR A 74 -11.14 3.95 12.51
C TYR A 74 -10.75 3.89 14.00
N ARG A 75 -10.73 2.71 14.63
CA ARG A 75 -10.25 2.58 16.03
C ARG A 75 -8.73 2.55 16.13
N TYR A 76 -8.09 1.91 15.16
CA TYR A 76 -6.66 1.66 15.17
C TYR A 76 -5.97 2.31 13.99
N ASN A 77 -4.66 2.51 14.12
CA ASN A 77 -3.82 3.07 13.08
C ASN A 77 -2.83 2.04 12.54
N VAL A 78 -2.44 2.20 11.28
CA VAL A 78 -1.61 1.22 10.56
C VAL A 78 -0.20 1.02 11.13
N LYS A 79 0.28 1.91 12.00
CA LYS A 79 1.63 1.84 12.57
C LYS A 79 1.67 1.12 13.91
N ASP A 80 0.78 1.50 14.82
CA ASP A 80 0.87 1.05 16.22
C ASP A 80 0.14 -0.28 16.48
N ASP A 81 -0.83 -0.65 15.63
CA ASP A 81 -1.73 -1.79 15.85
C ASP A 81 -1.66 -2.83 14.71
N ARG A 82 -0.45 -3.08 14.19
CA ARG A 82 -0.22 -3.81 12.93
C ARG A 82 -0.85 -5.21 12.89
N GLU A 83 -0.93 -5.87 14.04
CA GLU A 83 -1.53 -7.19 14.22
C GLU A 83 -3.05 -7.23 13.98
N ARG A 84 -3.71 -6.07 14.00
CA ARG A 84 -5.16 -5.94 13.78
C ARG A 84 -5.53 -5.75 12.31
N PHE A 85 -4.53 -5.59 11.44
CA PHE A 85 -4.72 -5.28 10.04
C PHE A 85 -4.43 -6.51 9.18
N VAL A 86 -5.27 -6.69 8.17
CA VAL A 86 -5.12 -7.78 7.20
C VAL A 86 -4.77 -7.16 5.85
N MET A 87 -3.73 -7.71 5.22
CA MET A 87 -3.38 -7.38 3.84
C MET A 87 -4.12 -8.31 2.88
N THR A 88 -4.78 -7.74 1.89
CA THR A 88 -5.35 -8.45 0.75
C THR A 88 -4.70 -7.96 -0.53
N VAL A 89 -4.33 -8.88 -1.41
CA VAL A 89 -3.76 -8.59 -2.73
C VAL A 89 -4.65 -9.24 -3.80
N LYS A 90 -5.15 -8.45 -4.74
CA LYS A 90 -6.01 -8.90 -5.85
C LYS A 90 -5.34 -8.63 -7.19
#